data_AF-A0A022RVF3-F1
#
_entry.id   AF-A0A022RVF3-F1
#
_cell.length_a   1.000
_cell.length_b   1.000
_cell.length_c   1.000
_cell.angle_alpha   90.00
_cell.angle_beta   90.00
_cell.angle_gamma   90.00
#
_symmetry.space_group_name_H-M   'P 1'
#
loop_
_entity.id
_entity.type
_entity.pdbx_description
1 polymer ?
#
loop_
_entity_poly.entity_id
_entity_poly.type
_entity_poly.pdbx_seq_one_letter_code
_entity_poly.pdbx_strand_id
1 'polypeptide(L)'
;MFNSARLNLKSSLRRYSTAINRRRIEDEGDWFYSSEWWDSGSSNSRTVFREVSDTGNGVVSVLAHPSSKPDRSYWPKTEKWLKQRHAELFPDSKDEGEFRVIGYEWRTLHFNDYTRESTVKILAARNEKEPGSLCFMQQAHCLAVPYVKSMVSVGLATILLSSGDLVKNAVRGKQNMNVLCIGHGGGSLPLFLASKIPGAIVHTVEIDPTVISASIQAMGFPSYSVVTSSGKRAYPKPNPLDKLLWKGTHERLLLFNSDAEKFILESTDMYDIIFIDAYDGEDIFPHKLWEPNSPFLRNLGDRLHPDHGTVVVNLHTDADFVEDDSLSQPGLSSLPMGRHVSKVCGAYKDALLGKGSSGNGFAYTVSVPWVCNTSLVVCRGFVGPEESSISNLVLNSLMCKALEVEKLVEMPFSCLQYIKGGFTLV
;
A
#
# COMPACT_ATOMS: atom_id res chain seq x y z
N MET A 1 -24.22 8.27 59.91
CA MET A 1 -25.12 9.41 59.60
C MET A 1 -25.06 9.65 58.11
N PHE A 2 -26.24 9.63 57.50
CA PHE A 2 -26.53 9.64 56.06
C PHE A 2 -26.30 11.00 55.38
N ASN A 3 -25.91 10.97 54.09
CA ASN A 3 -26.61 11.59 52.94
C ASN A 3 -25.64 11.58 51.72
N SER A 4 -25.80 10.74 50.70
CA SER A 4 -26.79 10.72 49.60
C SER A 4 -26.54 11.70 48.44
N ALA A 5 -26.31 11.09 47.26
CA ALA A 5 -26.58 11.57 45.88
C ALA A 5 -25.67 12.71 45.32
N ARG A 6 -25.23 12.70 44.06
CA ARG A 6 -25.86 12.24 42.81
C ARG A 6 -24.83 11.77 41.77
N LEU A 7 -25.19 10.70 41.08
CA LEU A 7 -24.73 10.35 39.74
C LEU A 7 -24.81 11.56 38.79
N ASN A 8 -23.77 11.76 37.98
CA ASN A 8 -23.91 12.39 36.67
C ASN A 8 -22.99 11.69 35.68
N LEU A 9 -23.50 10.57 35.13
CA LEU A 9 -23.09 10.03 33.85
C LEU A 9 -23.31 11.12 32.79
N LYS A 10 -22.26 11.83 32.39
CA LYS A 10 -22.26 12.56 31.12
C LYS A 10 -21.46 11.77 30.11
N SER A 11 -22.18 10.89 29.43
CA SER A 11 -21.82 10.32 28.15
C SER A 11 -21.46 11.44 27.17
N SER A 12 -20.18 11.61 26.83
CA SER A 12 -19.76 12.37 25.65
C SER A 12 -19.99 11.51 24.41
N LEU A 13 -21.26 11.29 24.10
CA LEU A 13 -21.68 10.73 22.82
C LEU A 13 -21.28 11.69 21.70
N ARG A 14 -20.19 11.32 21.03
CA ARG A 14 -19.98 11.37 19.58
C ARG A 14 -20.99 12.24 18.81
N ARG A 15 -20.56 13.42 18.38
CA ARG A 15 -21.08 14.03 17.14
C ARG A 15 -20.08 13.80 16.02
N TYR A 16 -19.97 12.56 15.58
CA TYR A 16 -19.55 12.29 14.21
C TYR A 16 -20.72 12.68 13.31
N SER A 17 -20.49 13.59 12.37
CA SER A 17 -21.47 13.97 11.36
C SER A 17 -21.85 12.70 10.56
N THR A 18 -23.09 12.24 10.74
CA THR A 18 -23.64 10.98 10.20
C THR A 18 -24.22 11.13 8.79
N ALA A 19 -23.82 12.14 8.02
CA ALA A 19 -24.43 12.44 6.71
C ALA A 19 -23.79 11.72 5.49
N ILE A 20 -22.93 10.72 5.67
CA ILE A 20 -22.41 9.87 4.57
C ILE A 20 -22.48 8.41 5.00
N ASN A 21 -23.69 7.88 5.20
CA ASN A 21 -23.88 6.51 5.66
C ASN A 21 -25.00 5.79 4.93
N ARG A 22 -24.78 5.41 3.66
CA ARG A 22 -25.68 4.49 2.96
C ARG A 22 -25.08 3.33 2.16
N ARG A 23 -23.75 3.18 2.00
CA ARG A 23 -23.12 1.97 1.40
C ARG A 23 -21.63 1.80 1.75
N ARG A 24 -21.23 1.87 3.03
CA ARG A 24 -19.81 1.62 3.36
C ARG A 24 -19.56 0.11 3.36
N ILE A 25 -18.76 -0.34 2.39
CA ILE A 25 -17.96 -1.57 2.52
C ILE A 25 -17.25 -1.45 3.87
N GLU A 26 -17.32 -2.47 4.71
CA GLU A 26 -16.56 -2.50 5.97
C GLU A 26 -15.07 -2.50 5.59
N ASP A 27 -14.34 -1.46 6.00
CA ASP A 27 -12.89 -1.40 5.80
C ASP A 27 -12.23 -2.39 6.78
N GLU A 28 -12.07 -3.64 6.34
CA GLU A 28 -11.40 -4.65 7.13
C GLU A 28 -9.93 -4.33 7.43
N GLY A 29 -9.35 -3.35 6.75
CA GLY A 29 -8.01 -2.80 6.98
C GLY A 29 -8.01 -1.53 7.83
N ASP A 30 -9.14 -1.13 8.42
CA ASP A 30 -9.18 0.07 9.28
C ASP A 30 -8.20 -0.07 10.45
N TRP A 31 -7.52 1.03 10.78
CA TRP A 31 -6.57 1.09 11.91
C TRP A 31 -7.26 0.76 13.24
N PHE A 32 -8.58 0.86 13.32
CA PHE A 32 -9.38 0.34 14.43
C PHE A 32 -9.03 -1.11 14.82
N TYR A 33 -8.65 -1.95 13.85
CA TYR A 33 -8.25 -3.34 14.08
C TYR A 33 -6.77 -3.52 14.41
N SER A 34 -6.00 -2.43 14.60
CA SER A 34 -4.56 -2.49 14.88
C SER A 34 -4.25 -3.30 16.14
N SER A 35 -5.11 -3.28 17.16
CA SER A 35 -4.91 -4.03 18.40
C SER A 35 -4.80 -5.55 18.20
N GLU A 36 -5.29 -6.08 17.08
CA GLU A 36 -5.18 -7.50 16.73
C GLU A 36 -3.74 -7.91 16.36
N TRP A 37 -2.90 -6.98 15.91
CA TRP A 37 -1.60 -7.30 15.29
C TRP A 37 -0.46 -6.29 15.59
N TRP A 38 -0.77 -5.08 16.03
CA TRP A 38 0.17 -4.01 16.37
C TRP A 38 0.55 -4.03 17.85
N ASP A 39 -0.45 -4.16 18.74
CA ASP A 39 -0.33 -4.07 20.20
C ASP A 39 -0.51 -5.42 20.92
N SER A 40 -0.76 -6.50 20.18
CA SER A 40 -1.26 -7.78 20.73
C SER A 40 -0.32 -8.48 21.70
N GLY A 41 0.94 -8.03 21.84
CA GLY A 41 1.96 -8.70 22.63
C GLY A 41 2.27 -10.10 22.08
N SER A 42 3.40 -10.69 22.50
CA SER A 42 3.83 -11.98 21.95
C SER A 42 2.90 -13.16 22.29
N SER A 43 1.95 -13.00 23.22
CA SER A 43 1.19 -14.11 23.82
C SER A 43 0.19 -14.79 22.88
N ASN A 44 -0.31 -14.09 21.86
CA ASN A 44 -1.27 -14.63 20.88
C ASN A 44 -0.71 -14.72 19.45
N SER A 45 0.56 -14.36 19.27
CA SER A 45 1.22 -14.38 17.97
C SER A 45 1.96 -15.70 17.74
N ARG A 46 1.98 -16.19 16.49
CA ARG A 46 2.76 -17.38 16.12
C ARG A 46 3.70 -17.08 14.97
N THR A 47 4.99 -17.36 15.13
CA THR A 47 5.95 -17.31 14.03
C THR A 47 5.61 -18.37 12.98
N VAL A 48 5.36 -17.95 11.75
CA VAL A 48 5.02 -18.81 10.60
C VAL A 48 6.09 -18.80 9.51
N PHE A 49 7.05 -17.89 9.60
CA PHE A 49 8.23 -17.83 8.76
C PHE A 49 9.36 -17.20 9.56
N ARG A 50 10.58 -17.71 9.41
CA ARG A 50 11.78 -17.12 9.99
C ARG A 50 13.01 -17.60 9.23
N GLU A 51 13.72 -16.68 8.61
CA GLU A 51 14.94 -16.96 7.85
C GLU A 51 15.94 -15.81 8.03
N VAL A 52 17.23 -16.11 7.85
CA VAL A 52 18.29 -15.08 7.87
C VAL A 52 18.45 -14.53 6.45
N SER A 53 18.45 -13.22 6.33
CA SER A 53 18.70 -12.49 5.10
C SER A 53 20.19 -12.37 4.83
N ASP A 54 20.60 -12.71 3.61
CA ASP A 54 21.96 -12.50 3.11
C ASP A 54 22.15 -11.09 2.47
N THR A 55 21.11 -10.25 2.47
CA THR A 55 21.12 -8.92 1.83
C THR A 55 21.05 -7.75 2.81
N GLY A 56 21.31 -8.00 4.10
CA GLY A 56 21.47 -6.95 5.11
C GLY A 56 20.23 -6.61 5.94
N ASN A 57 19.11 -7.31 5.75
CA ASN A 57 17.91 -7.13 6.58
C ASN A 57 17.93 -7.98 7.87
N GLY A 58 19.06 -8.66 8.13
CA GLY A 58 19.25 -9.49 9.32
C GLY A 58 18.28 -10.67 9.38
N VAL A 59 17.43 -10.77 10.41
CA VAL A 59 16.45 -11.86 10.51
C VAL A 59 15.09 -11.41 9.99
N VAL A 60 14.60 -12.06 8.93
CA VAL A 60 13.24 -11.84 8.41
C VAL A 60 12.28 -12.81 9.09
N SER A 61 11.27 -12.30 9.78
CA SER A 61 10.25 -13.12 10.44
C SER A 61 8.83 -12.69 10.07
N VAL A 62 7.91 -13.65 10.01
CA VAL A 62 6.47 -13.37 9.84
C VAL A 62 5.70 -13.94 11.02
N LEU A 63 4.95 -13.07 11.69
CA LEU A 63 4.06 -13.43 12.78
C LEU A 63 2.61 -13.50 12.30
N ALA A 64 1.93 -14.56 12.71
CA ALA A 64 0.50 -14.78 12.55
C ALA A 64 -0.27 -14.23 13.74
N HIS A 65 -1.33 -13.47 13.47
CA HIS A 65 -2.29 -13.04 14.50
C HIS A 65 -3.72 -13.37 14.04
N PRO A 66 -4.63 -13.73 14.94
CA PRO A 66 -6.02 -13.96 14.58
C PRO A 66 -6.66 -12.66 14.04
N SER A 67 -7.50 -12.78 13.01
CA SER A 67 -8.33 -11.66 12.55
C SER A 67 -9.78 -11.87 12.97
N SER A 68 -10.42 -10.82 13.52
CA SER A 68 -11.84 -10.87 13.88
C SER A 68 -12.79 -10.84 12.68
N LYS A 69 -12.29 -10.41 11.52
CA LYS A 69 -13.07 -10.24 10.28
C LYS A 69 -12.53 -11.10 9.13
N PRO A 70 -13.38 -11.47 8.17
CA PRO A 70 -14.84 -11.47 8.27
C PRO A 70 -15.30 -12.48 9.34
N ASP A 71 -16.50 -12.24 9.89
CA ASP A 71 -17.11 -13.15 10.86
C ASP A 71 -17.34 -14.54 10.26
N ARG A 72 -17.31 -15.58 11.11
CA ARG A 72 -17.47 -16.99 10.69
C ARG A 72 -18.77 -17.24 9.90
N SER A 73 -19.82 -16.48 10.15
CA SER A 73 -21.07 -16.55 9.38
C SER A 73 -20.90 -16.23 7.89
N TYR A 74 -19.84 -15.50 7.50
CA TYR A 74 -19.53 -15.19 6.11
C TYR A 74 -18.65 -16.23 5.43
N TRP A 75 -18.01 -17.14 6.18
CA TRP A 75 -17.09 -18.14 5.61
C TRP A 75 -17.77 -19.04 4.56
N PRO A 76 -19.01 -19.54 4.76
CA PRO A 76 -19.70 -20.33 3.74
C PRO A 76 -19.88 -19.61 2.40
N LYS A 77 -19.96 -18.26 2.42
CA LYS A 77 -20.02 -17.46 1.19
C LYS A 77 -18.68 -17.50 0.44
N THR A 78 -17.57 -17.40 1.16
CA THR A 78 -16.21 -17.53 0.60
C THR A 78 -15.97 -18.95 0.07
N GLU A 79 -16.37 -19.98 0.81
CA GLU A 79 -16.26 -21.38 0.38
C GLU A 79 -17.05 -21.64 -0.91
N LYS A 80 -18.30 -21.16 -0.99
CA LYS A 80 -19.12 -21.23 -2.20
C LYS A 80 -18.46 -20.50 -3.38
N TRP A 81 -17.85 -19.35 -3.13
CA TRP A 81 -17.15 -18.58 -4.15
C TRP A 81 -15.91 -19.32 -4.67
N LEU A 82 -15.10 -19.95 -3.80
CA LEU A 82 -13.98 -20.80 -4.20
C LEU A 82 -14.46 -21.99 -5.04
N LYS A 83 -15.52 -22.67 -4.59
CA LYS A 83 -16.15 -23.78 -5.31
C LYS A 83 -16.63 -23.37 -6.71
N GLN A 84 -17.29 -22.22 -6.82
CA GLN A 84 -17.73 -21.70 -8.11
C GLN A 84 -16.55 -21.44 -9.05
N ARG A 85 -15.48 -20.79 -8.57
CA ARG A 85 -14.28 -20.55 -9.38
C ARG A 85 -13.60 -21.84 -9.81
N HIS A 86 -13.61 -22.86 -8.95
CA HIS A 86 -13.05 -24.16 -9.29
C HIS A 86 -13.83 -24.80 -10.43
N ALA A 87 -15.16 -24.82 -10.35
CA ALA A 87 -16.03 -25.32 -11.41
C ALA A 87 -15.87 -24.54 -12.73
N GLU A 88 -15.67 -23.21 -12.68
CA GLU A 88 -15.38 -22.38 -13.86
C GLU A 88 -14.05 -22.75 -14.54
N LEU A 89 -13.02 -23.11 -13.75
CA LEU A 89 -11.70 -23.47 -14.27
C LEU A 89 -11.62 -24.93 -14.75
N PHE A 90 -12.45 -25.81 -14.18
CA PHE A 90 -12.45 -27.25 -14.45
C PHE A 90 -13.86 -27.78 -14.72
N PRO A 91 -14.51 -27.38 -15.82
CA PRO A 91 -15.91 -27.71 -16.10
C PRO A 91 -16.17 -29.21 -16.30
N ASP A 92 -15.18 -29.96 -16.79
CA ASP A 92 -15.27 -31.40 -17.04
C ASP A 92 -14.87 -32.27 -15.83
N SER A 93 -14.49 -31.63 -14.73
CA SER A 93 -14.11 -32.32 -13.51
C SER A 93 -15.35 -32.89 -12.81
N LYS A 94 -15.33 -34.19 -12.50
CA LYS A 94 -16.30 -34.81 -11.57
C LYS A 94 -16.13 -34.33 -10.12
N ASP A 95 -15.05 -33.59 -9.88
CA ASP A 95 -14.71 -32.97 -8.61
C ASP A 95 -15.13 -31.51 -8.62
N GLU A 96 -16.12 -31.16 -7.80
CA GLU A 96 -16.59 -29.78 -7.66
C GLU A 96 -15.60 -28.88 -6.88
N GLY A 97 -14.51 -29.42 -6.33
CA GLY A 97 -13.54 -28.68 -5.53
C GLY A 97 -14.13 -28.26 -4.19
N GLU A 98 -13.96 -29.09 -3.16
CA GLU A 98 -14.45 -28.80 -1.82
C GLU A 98 -13.41 -28.00 -1.04
N PHE A 99 -13.60 -26.68 -0.96
CA PHE A 99 -12.74 -25.80 -0.18
C PHE A 99 -13.40 -25.46 1.15
N ARG A 100 -12.62 -25.56 2.22
CA ARG A 100 -13.04 -25.15 3.56
C ARG A 100 -12.15 -24.05 4.09
N VAL A 101 -12.77 -22.98 4.58
CA VAL A 101 -12.07 -21.87 5.23
C VAL A 101 -11.63 -22.33 6.61
N ILE A 102 -10.35 -22.17 6.90
CA ILE A 102 -9.76 -22.46 8.21
C ILE A 102 -9.77 -21.20 9.08
N GLY A 103 -9.51 -20.04 8.47
CA GLY A 103 -9.56 -18.77 9.16
C GLY A 103 -9.02 -17.62 8.34
N TYR A 104 -9.08 -16.45 8.96
CA TYR A 104 -8.44 -15.24 8.50
C TYR A 104 -7.41 -14.82 9.53
N GLU A 105 -6.24 -14.41 9.06
CA GLU A 105 -5.11 -14.07 9.91
C GLU A 105 -4.47 -12.77 9.42
N TRP A 106 -4.01 -11.95 10.36
CA TRP A 106 -3.04 -10.92 10.07
C TRP A 106 -1.65 -11.56 9.99
N ARG A 107 -0.85 -11.10 9.03
CA ARG A 107 0.55 -11.47 8.87
C ARG A 107 1.38 -10.21 8.97
N THR A 108 2.25 -10.14 9.97
CA THR A 108 3.17 -9.02 10.17
C THR A 108 4.59 -9.48 9.86
N LEU A 109 5.24 -8.81 8.91
CA LEU A 109 6.63 -9.05 8.52
C LEU A 109 7.53 -8.12 9.34
N HIS A 110 8.61 -8.68 9.87
CA HIS A 110 9.58 -7.96 10.71
C HIS A 110 11.00 -8.24 10.26
N PHE A 111 11.86 -7.24 10.45
CA PHE A 111 13.32 -7.39 10.47
C PHE A 111 13.82 -7.38 11.91
N ASN A 112 14.76 -8.27 12.20
CA ASN A 112 15.45 -8.38 13.49
C ASN A 112 14.52 -8.52 14.71
N ASP A 113 13.27 -8.96 14.49
CA ASP A 113 12.18 -9.09 15.47
C ASP A 113 11.65 -7.77 16.08
N TYR A 114 12.12 -6.60 15.63
CA TYR A 114 11.66 -5.30 16.14
C TYR A 114 11.23 -4.30 15.07
N THR A 115 11.83 -4.32 13.88
CA THR A 115 11.42 -3.41 12.81
C THR A 115 10.23 -4.01 12.07
N ARG A 116 9.06 -3.39 12.18
CA ARG A 116 7.84 -3.88 11.53
C ARG A 116 7.71 -3.25 10.15
N GLU A 117 7.95 -4.06 9.13
CA GLU A 117 7.99 -3.63 7.74
C GLU A 117 6.60 -3.56 7.09
N SER A 118 5.83 -4.65 7.23
CA SER A 118 4.60 -4.81 6.46
C SER A 118 3.55 -5.60 7.21
N THR A 119 2.29 -5.27 6.97
CA THR A 119 1.16 -6.02 7.52
C THR A 119 0.12 -6.27 6.45
N VAL A 120 -0.29 -7.53 6.36
CA VAL A 120 -1.30 -7.97 5.40
C VAL A 120 -2.32 -8.87 6.09
N LYS A 121 -3.50 -8.96 5.50
CA LYS A 121 -4.52 -9.92 5.91
C LYS A 121 -4.56 -11.07 4.92
N ILE A 122 -4.69 -12.29 5.40
CA ILE A 122 -4.82 -13.48 4.57
C ILE A 122 -6.11 -14.25 4.87
N LEU A 123 -6.58 -14.95 3.86
CA LEU A 123 -7.48 -16.09 3.98
C LEU A 123 -6.62 -17.36 3.99
N ALA A 124 -6.87 -18.25 4.95
CA ALA A 124 -6.37 -19.61 4.95
C ALA A 124 -7.51 -20.58 4.65
N ALA A 125 -7.37 -21.40 3.61
CA ALA A 125 -8.33 -22.43 3.24
C ALA A 125 -7.60 -23.74 2.93
N ARG A 126 -8.33 -24.85 2.98
CA ARG A 126 -7.83 -26.17 2.56
C ARG A 126 -8.75 -26.77 1.51
N ASN A 127 -8.18 -27.59 0.64
CA ASN A 127 -8.95 -28.53 -0.15
C ASN A 127 -9.29 -29.75 0.74
N GLU A 128 -10.56 -30.10 0.86
CA GLU A 128 -11.00 -31.22 1.71
C GLU A 128 -10.55 -32.58 1.17
N LYS A 129 -10.27 -32.68 -0.13
CA LYS A 129 -9.77 -33.91 -0.76
C LYS A 129 -8.26 -34.10 -0.66
N GLU A 130 -7.55 -33.01 -0.38
CA GLU A 130 -6.13 -33.02 -0.09
C GLU A 130 -5.89 -32.33 1.26
N PRO A 131 -6.19 -33.00 2.40
CA PRO A 131 -6.21 -32.36 3.72
C PRO A 131 -4.88 -31.73 4.16
N GLY A 132 -3.76 -32.14 3.53
CA GLY A 132 -2.43 -31.55 3.73
C GLY A 132 -2.15 -30.31 2.88
N SER A 133 -3.02 -29.96 1.94
CA SER A 133 -2.90 -28.78 1.08
C SER A 133 -3.54 -27.57 1.77
N LEU A 134 -2.70 -26.62 2.17
CA LEU A 134 -3.13 -25.34 2.71
C LEU A 134 -2.91 -24.29 1.63
N CYS A 135 -3.93 -23.48 1.34
CA CYS A 135 -3.80 -22.34 0.45
C CYS A 135 -3.97 -21.04 1.23
N PHE A 136 -3.07 -20.10 0.93
CA PHE A 136 -3.11 -18.76 1.48
C PHE A 136 -3.44 -17.77 0.36
N MET A 137 -4.39 -16.88 0.63
CA MET A 137 -4.75 -15.81 -0.27
C MET A 137 -4.75 -14.49 0.49
N GLN A 138 -3.77 -13.64 0.20
CA GLN A 138 -3.76 -12.27 0.69
C GLN A 138 -5.03 -11.52 0.24
N GLN A 139 -5.63 -10.78 1.19
CA GLN A 139 -6.85 -10.02 0.97
C GLN A 139 -6.51 -8.66 0.36
N ALA A 140 -6.51 -8.61 -0.98
CA ALA A 140 -6.07 -7.45 -1.76
C ALA A 140 -6.78 -6.11 -1.43
N HIS A 141 -7.98 -6.15 -0.86
CA HIS A 141 -8.73 -4.94 -0.47
C HIS A 141 -8.33 -4.39 0.90
N CYS A 142 -7.51 -5.12 1.66
CA CYS A 142 -7.13 -4.79 3.02
C CYS A 142 -5.73 -4.15 3.05
N LEU A 143 -5.69 -2.82 3.20
CA LEU A 143 -4.47 -2.08 3.50
C LEU A 143 -4.47 -1.78 4.99
N ALA A 144 -3.63 -2.43 5.77
CA ALA A 144 -3.67 -2.31 7.24
C ALA A 144 -3.01 -1.02 7.75
N VAL A 145 -1.87 -0.65 7.16
CA VAL A 145 -1.04 0.46 7.66
C VAL A 145 -1.48 1.79 7.03
N PRO A 146 -1.75 2.85 7.83
CA PRO A 146 -2.30 4.11 7.33
C PRO A 146 -1.45 4.80 6.28
N TYR A 147 -0.12 4.69 6.33
CA TYR A 147 0.74 5.33 5.33
C TYR A 147 0.52 4.74 3.93
N VAL A 148 0.23 3.44 3.80
CA VAL A 148 -0.04 2.80 2.51
C VAL A 148 -1.35 3.34 1.92
N LYS A 149 -2.38 3.52 2.76
CA LYS A 149 -3.64 4.19 2.34
C LYS A 149 -3.38 5.62 1.90
N SER A 150 -2.49 6.32 2.60
CA SER A 150 -2.07 7.67 2.22
C SER A 150 -1.42 7.69 0.84
N MET A 151 -0.38 6.89 0.63
CA MET A 151 0.32 6.79 -0.66
C MET A 151 -0.65 6.54 -1.81
N VAL A 152 -1.53 5.53 -1.69
CA VAL A 152 -2.51 5.22 -2.73
C VAL A 152 -3.47 6.38 -2.94
N SER A 153 -3.96 7.01 -1.88
CA SER A 153 -4.90 8.15 -1.97
C SER A 153 -4.29 9.34 -2.70
N VAL A 154 -3.10 9.76 -2.28
CA VAL A 154 -2.42 10.93 -2.84
C VAL A 154 -1.93 10.64 -4.25
N GLY A 155 -1.40 9.44 -4.50
CA GLY A 155 -0.93 9.01 -5.81
C GLY A 155 -2.05 8.94 -6.85
N LEU A 156 -3.13 8.21 -6.55
CA LEU A 156 -4.25 8.06 -7.48
C LEU A 156 -5.01 9.37 -7.71
N ALA A 157 -5.19 10.20 -6.68
CA ALA A 157 -5.83 11.51 -6.84
C ALA A 157 -4.98 12.45 -7.72
N THR A 158 -3.66 12.39 -7.58
CA THR A 158 -2.72 13.22 -8.34
C THR A 158 -2.66 12.81 -9.81
N ILE A 159 -2.48 11.52 -10.11
CA ILE A 159 -2.48 11.07 -11.51
C ILE A 159 -3.86 11.25 -12.17
N LEU A 160 -4.97 11.16 -11.42
CA LEU A 160 -6.30 11.48 -11.94
C LEU A 160 -6.47 13.00 -12.22
N LEU A 161 -5.72 13.85 -11.51
CA LEU A 161 -5.69 15.28 -11.75
C LEU A 161 -4.92 15.61 -13.03
N SER A 162 -3.76 14.99 -13.26
CA SER A 162 -2.91 15.22 -14.43
C SER A 162 -3.37 14.48 -15.70
N SER A 163 -3.87 13.24 -15.55
CA SER A 163 -4.30 12.37 -16.66
C SER A 163 -5.58 11.61 -16.34
N GLY A 164 -6.70 12.34 -16.35
CA GLY A 164 -8.00 11.81 -15.96
C GLY A 164 -8.51 10.62 -16.78
N ASP A 165 -8.29 10.64 -18.10
CA ASP A 165 -8.78 9.60 -19.01
C ASP A 165 -8.00 8.30 -18.88
N LEU A 166 -6.68 8.37 -18.69
CA LEU A 166 -5.82 7.20 -18.44
C LEU A 166 -6.34 6.40 -17.26
N VAL A 167 -6.53 7.04 -16.10
CA VAL A 167 -6.97 6.36 -14.87
C VAL A 167 -8.37 5.76 -15.06
N LYS A 168 -9.30 6.50 -15.68
CA LYS A 168 -10.66 6.02 -15.95
C LYS A 168 -10.66 4.79 -16.87
N ASN A 169 -9.82 4.81 -17.90
CA ASN A 169 -9.70 3.69 -18.83
C ASN A 169 -9.00 2.48 -18.18
N ALA A 170 -7.99 2.71 -17.34
CA ALA A 170 -7.28 1.66 -16.61
C ALA A 170 -8.19 0.95 -15.59
N VAL A 171 -9.02 1.70 -14.84
CA VAL A 171 -10.03 1.12 -13.93
C VAL A 171 -11.06 0.27 -14.69
N ARG A 172 -11.37 0.62 -15.95
CA ARG A 172 -12.26 -0.17 -16.81
C ARG A 172 -11.55 -1.32 -17.53
N GLY A 173 -10.24 -1.48 -17.35
CA GLY A 173 -9.42 -2.47 -18.08
C GLY A 173 -9.32 -2.19 -19.58
N LYS A 174 -9.56 -0.96 -20.03
CA LYS A 174 -9.54 -0.56 -21.45
C LYS A 174 -8.19 -0.03 -21.93
N GLN A 175 -7.33 0.34 -20.99
CA GLN A 175 -6.00 0.88 -21.26
C GLN A 175 -5.06 0.41 -20.16
N ASN A 176 -3.79 0.19 -20.51
CA ASN A 176 -2.79 -0.14 -19.51
C ASN A 176 -2.33 1.12 -18.77
N MET A 177 -2.14 0.97 -17.46
CA MET A 177 -1.44 1.95 -16.61
C MET A 177 -0.23 1.24 -16.01
N ASN A 178 0.97 1.72 -16.33
CA ASN A 178 2.22 1.12 -15.87
C ASN A 178 2.58 1.68 -14.50
N VAL A 179 2.66 0.78 -13.53
CA VAL A 179 2.93 1.09 -12.12
C VAL A 179 4.25 0.45 -11.72
N LEU A 180 5.12 1.19 -11.06
CA LEU A 180 6.29 0.65 -10.36
C LEU A 180 6.12 0.79 -8.85
N CYS A 181 6.39 -0.26 -8.10
CA CYS A 181 6.54 -0.26 -6.65
C CYS A 181 7.98 -0.65 -6.30
N ILE A 182 8.71 0.23 -5.62
CA ILE A 182 10.05 -0.06 -5.10
C ILE A 182 9.92 -0.32 -3.61
N GLY A 183 10.38 -1.49 -3.17
CA GLY A 183 10.08 -2.04 -1.84
C GLY A 183 8.80 -2.86 -1.89
N HIS A 184 8.93 -4.18 -1.74
CA HIS A 184 7.80 -5.10 -1.85
C HIS A 184 7.18 -5.38 -0.49
N GLY A 185 8.03 -5.60 0.53
CA GLY A 185 7.60 -6.02 1.86
C GLY A 185 6.67 -7.24 1.78
N GLY A 186 5.45 -7.11 2.32
CA GLY A 186 4.41 -8.14 2.23
C GLY A 186 3.55 -8.12 0.96
N GLY A 187 3.80 -7.20 0.02
CA GLY A 187 3.10 -7.11 -1.26
C GLY A 187 1.69 -6.52 -1.24
N SER A 188 1.26 -5.87 -0.15
CA SER A 188 -0.10 -5.29 -0.04
C SER A 188 -0.37 -4.19 -1.06
N LEU A 189 0.56 -3.25 -1.22
CA LEU A 189 0.44 -2.15 -2.18
C LEU A 189 0.33 -2.65 -3.63
N PRO A 190 1.29 -3.42 -4.17
CA PRO A 190 1.19 -3.88 -5.55
C PRO A 190 -0.04 -4.77 -5.80
N LEU A 191 -0.39 -5.64 -4.84
CA LEU A 191 -1.59 -6.49 -4.96
C LEU A 191 -2.89 -5.65 -4.96
N PHE A 192 -2.98 -4.62 -4.12
CA PHE A 192 -4.12 -3.72 -4.08
C PHE A 192 -4.31 -3.02 -5.42
N LEU A 193 -3.23 -2.41 -5.95
CA LEU A 193 -3.27 -1.68 -7.23
C LEU A 193 -3.68 -2.60 -8.37
N ALA A 194 -3.06 -3.78 -8.49
CA ALA A 194 -3.43 -4.74 -9.53
C ALA A 194 -4.88 -5.22 -9.35
N SER A 195 -5.32 -5.52 -8.12
CA SER A 195 -6.69 -6.02 -7.89
C SER A 195 -7.78 -4.97 -8.14
N LYS A 196 -7.52 -3.70 -7.79
CA LYS A 196 -8.51 -2.62 -7.87
C LYS A 196 -8.52 -1.90 -9.21
N ILE A 197 -7.43 -2.00 -9.97
CA ILE A 197 -7.28 -1.36 -11.28
C ILE A 197 -6.96 -2.47 -12.31
N PRO A 198 -7.97 -3.02 -13.00
CA PRO A 198 -7.79 -4.13 -13.94
C PRO A 198 -6.78 -3.86 -15.07
N GLY A 199 -6.64 -2.59 -15.49
CA GLY A 199 -5.64 -2.16 -16.48
C GLY A 199 -4.26 -1.86 -15.89
N ALA A 200 -4.05 -1.95 -14.57
CA ALA A 200 -2.73 -1.73 -14.01
C ALA A 200 -1.81 -2.92 -14.29
N ILE A 201 -0.64 -2.64 -14.87
CA ILE A 201 0.50 -3.55 -14.96
C ILE A 201 1.49 -3.10 -13.89
N VAL A 202 1.74 -3.94 -12.90
CA VAL A 202 2.46 -3.56 -11.68
C VAL A 202 3.78 -4.30 -11.61
N HIS A 203 4.87 -3.54 -11.80
CA HIS A 203 6.22 -3.99 -11.50
C HIS A 203 6.48 -3.71 -10.03
N THR A 204 6.96 -4.69 -9.28
CA THR A 204 7.38 -4.53 -7.89
C THR A 204 8.81 -5.03 -7.74
N VAL A 205 9.66 -4.29 -7.04
CA VAL A 205 11.10 -4.54 -6.93
C VAL A 205 11.46 -4.75 -5.47
N GLU A 206 12.09 -5.88 -5.19
CA GLU A 206 12.54 -6.28 -3.86
C GLU A 206 14.00 -6.72 -3.92
N ILE A 207 14.84 -6.15 -3.06
CA ILE A 207 16.26 -6.47 -3.00
C ILE A 207 16.49 -7.82 -2.33
N ASP A 208 15.67 -8.16 -1.34
CA ASP A 208 15.87 -9.31 -0.47
C ASP A 208 15.04 -10.54 -0.91
N PRO A 209 15.68 -11.61 -1.41
CA PRO A 209 14.98 -12.84 -1.78
C PRO A 209 14.27 -13.51 -0.60
N THR A 210 14.73 -13.32 0.64
CA THR A 210 14.09 -13.82 1.85
C THR A 210 12.77 -13.10 2.12
N VAL A 211 12.69 -11.79 1.84
CA VAL A 211 11.42 -11.04 1.89
C VAL A 211 10.44 -11.51 0.83
N ILE A 212 10.91 -11.76 -0.40
CA ILE A 212 10.09 -12.36 -1.46
C ILE A 212 9.53 -13.71 -1.01
N SER A 213 10.39 -14.57 -0.46
CA SER A 213 10.02 -15.89 0.08
C SER A 213 8.95 -15.76 1.16
N ALA A 214 9.16 -14.89 2.15
CA ALA A 214 8.21 -14.60 3.22
C ALA A 214 6.84 -14.15 2.67
N SER A 215 6.85 -13.23 1.70
CA SER A 215 5.63 -12.67 1.10
C SER A 215 4.78 -13.73 0.41
N ILE A 216 5.42 -14.69 -0.28
CA ILE A 216 4.73 -15.75 -1.02
C ILE A 216 4.29 -16.87 -0.07
N GLN A 217 5.21 -17.38 0.75
CA GLN A 217 4.99 -18.59 1.54
C GLN A 217 4.10 -18.34 2.76
N ALA A 218 4.28 -17.20 3.44
CA ALA A 218 3.58 -16.92 4.70
C ALA A 218 2.51 -15.84 4.56
N MET A 219 2.69 -14.89 3.64
CA MET A 219 1.78 -13.74 3.49
C MET A 219 0.78 -13.89 2.33
N GLY A 220 0.87 -15.00 1.58
CA GLY A 220 -0.11 -15.37 0.56
C GLY A 220 -0.09 -14.46 -0.67
N PHE A 221 1.05 -13.86 -1.00
CA PHE A 221 1.25 -13.13 -2.25
C PHE A 221 1.36 -14.10 -3.44
N PRO A 222 0.87 -13.75 -4.65
CA PRO A 222 0.84 -14.69 -5.79
C PRO A 222 2.24 -15.14 -6.24
N SER A 223 2.52 -16.44 -6.21
CA SER A 223 3.84 -16.99 -6.57
C SER A 223 4.20 -16.82 -8.05
N TYR A 224 3.20 -16.82 -8.95
CA TYR A 224 3.39 -16.61 -10.38
C TYR A 224 3.92 -15.20 -10.76
N SER A 225 3.87 -14.25 -9.83
CA SER A 225 4.35 -12.89 -10.04
C SER A 225 5.88 -12.82 -10.22
N VAL A 226 6.64 -13.78 -9.68
CA VAL A 226 8.11 -13.73 -9.64
C VAL A 226 8.72 -13.75 -11.03
N VAL A 227 9.62 -12.80 -11.28
CA VAL A 227 10.39 -12.64 -12.51
C VAL A 227 11.85 -12.95 -12.24
N THR A 228 12.44 -13.76 -13.10
CA THR A 228 13.87 -14.11 -13.06
C THR A 228 14.73 -12.97 -13.60
N SER A 229 16.03 -13.02 -13.34
CA SER A 229 17.01 -12.09 -13.91
C SER A 229 17.01 -12.02 -15.45
N SER A 230 16.44 -13.03 -16.14
CA SER A 230 16.26 -13.01 -17.60
C SER A 230 15.07 -12.17 -18.09
N GLY A 231 14.31 -11.54 -17.18
CA GLY A 231 13.08 -10.81 -17.49
C GLY A 231 11.87 -11.70 -17.76
N LYS A 232 12.02 -13.03 -17.63
CA LYS A 232 10.93 -14.00 -17.77
C LYS A 232 10.39 -14.44 -16.42
N ARG A 233 9.10 -14.75 -16.35
CA ARG A 233 8.48 -15.35 -15.16
C ARG A 233 9.22 -16.61 -14.74
N ALA A 234 9.39 -16.78 -13.42
CA ALA A 234 10.03 -17.97 -12.84
C ALA A 234 9.26 -19.25 -13.18
N TYR A 235 7.93 -19.15 -13.25
CA TYR A 235 7.07 -20.23 -13.73
C TYR A 235 6.54 -19.90 -15.13
N PRO A 236 6.64 -20.83 -16.10
CA PRO A 236 6.22 -20.57 -17.48
C PRO A 236 4.69 -20.46 -17.63
N LYS A 237 3.94 -21.03 -16.69
CA LYS A 237 2.47 -20.97 -16.64
C LYS A 237 2.04 -20.86 -15.18
N PRO A 238 0.93 -20.15 -14.89
CA PRO A 238 0.41 -20.07 -13.54
C PRO A 238 -0.12 -21.43 -13.11
N ASN A 239 0.15 -21.81 -11.86
CA ASN A 239 -0.43 -23.02 -11.31
C ASN A 239 -1.97 -22.87 -11.23
N PRO A 240 -2.74 -23.97 -11.21
CA PRO A 240 -4.19 -23.84 -11.22
C PRO A 240 -4.78 -23.18 -9.96
N LEU A 241 -4.10 -23.29 -8.81
CA LEU A 241 -4.49 -22.61 -7.58
C LEU A 241 -4.31 -21.09 -7.69
N ASP A 242 -3.27 -20.59 -8.36
CA ASP A 242 -3.09 -19.15 -8.62
C ASP A 242 -4.23 -18.63 -9.50
N LYS A 243 -4.64 -19.39 -10.53
CA LYS A 243 -5.79 -19.03 -11.36
C LYS A 243 -7.07 -18.95 -10.53
N LEU A 244 -7.28 -19.93 -9.64
CA LEU A 244 -8.43 -19.99 -8.74
C LEU A 244 -8.49 -18.78 -7.81
N LEU A 245 -7.39 -18.48 -7.12
CA LEU A 245 -7.34 -17.44 -6.10
C LEU A 245 -7.37 -16.03 -6.72
N TRP A 246 -6.65 -15.82 -7.82
CA TRP A 246 -6.36 -14.46 -8.30
C TRP A 246 -7.11 -14.04 -9.55
N LYS A 247 -7.75 -14.96 -10.28
CA LYS A 247 -8.57 -14.66 -11.49
C LYS A 247 -7.91 -13.62 -12.42
N GLY A 248 -6.66 -13.87 -12.80
CA GLY A 248 -5.89 -13.02 -13.71
C GLY A 248 -5.11 -11.86 -13.06
N THR A 249 -5.40 -11.46 -11.81
CA THR A 249 -4.64 -10.39 -11.13
C THR A 249 -3.14 -10.73 -11.02
N HIS A 250 -2.81 -11.97 -10.67
CA HIS A 250 -1.45 -12.51 -10.64
C HIS A 250 -0.67 -12.39 -11.96
N GLU A 251 -1.34 -12.29 -13.10
CA GLU A 251 -0.70 -12.17 -14.42
C GLU A 251 -0.25 -10.75 -14.74
N ARG A 252 -0.74 -9.75 -14.00
CA ARG A 252 -0.38 -8.34 -14.12
C ARG A 252 0.60 -7.87 -13.04
N LEU A 253 0.99 -8.78 -12.16
CA LEU A 253 2.03 -8.57 -11.16
C LEU A 253 3.34 -9.14 -11.67
N LEU A 254 4.41 -8.34 -11.57
CA LEU A 254 5.77 -8.71 -11.94
C LEU A 254 6.70 -8.34 -10.78
N LEU A 255 7.11 -9.33 -9.99
CA LEU A 255 7.99 -9.18 -8.84
C LEU A 255 9.42 -9.51 -9.22
N PHE A 256 10.27 -8.49 -9.23
CA PHE A 256 11.69 -8.59 -9.57
C PHE A 256 12.52 -8.66 -8.29
N ASN A 257 13.37 -9.68 -8.20
CA ASN A 257 14.45 -9.65 -7.22
C ASN A 257 15.61 -8.81 -7.77
N SER A 258 15.67 -7.54 -7.38
CA SER A 258 16.69 -6.61 -7.83
C SER A 258 16.87 -5.48 -6.84
N ASP A 259 18.07 -4.93 -6.81
CA ASP A 259 18.27 -3.59 -6.29
C ASP A 259 17.49 -2.55 -7.12
N ALA A 260 16.95 -1.53 -6.47
CA ALA A 260 16.14 -0.50 -7.12
C ALA A 260 16.93 0.40 -8.08
N GLU A 261 18.17 0.78 -7.73
CA GLU A 261 19.05 1.55 -8.61
C GLU A 261 19.40 0.76 -9.85
N LYS A 262 19.81 -0.50 -9.65
CA LYS A 262 20.07 -1.41 -10.77
C LYS A 262 18.84 -1.58 -11.68
N PHE A 263 17.67 -1.80 -11.10
CA PHE A 263 16.44 -2.00 -11.87
C PHE A 263 16.09 -0.78 -12.71
N ILE A 264 16.19 0.43 -12.15
CA ILE A 264 15.91 1.68 -12.89
C ILE A 264 16.90 1.88 -14.04
N LEU A 265 18.19 1.55 -13.84
CA LEU A 265 19.22 1.67 -14.87
C LEU A 265 19.05 0.68 -16.03
N GLU A 266 18.58 -0.54 -15.73
CA GLU A 266 18.42 -1.61 -16.71
C GLU A 266 17.04 -1.62 -17.39
N SER A 267 16.01 -1.09 -16.72
CA SER A 267 14.66 -1.05 -17.24
C SER A 267 14.54 -0.07 -18.41
N THR A 268 13.82 -0.49 -19.45
CA THR A 268 13.40 0.37 -20.57
C THR A 268 11.97 0.86 -20.45
N ASP A 269 11.25 0.42 -19.41
CA ASP A 269 9.84 0.71 -19.25
C ASP A 269 9.61 2.15 -18.79
N MET A 270 8.50 2.71 -19.27
CA MET A 270 8.01 4.02 -18.85
C MET A 270 6.79 3.84 -17.97
N TYR A 271 6.78 4.53 -16.83
CA TYR A 271 5.78 4.41 -15.78
C TYR A 271 4.92 5.65 -15.67
N ASP A 272 3.62 5.43 -15.49
CA ASP A 272 2.65 6.49 -15.23
C ASP A 272 2.70 6.92 -13.76
N ILE A 273 2.92 5.95 -12.87
CA ILE A 273 3.06 6.20 -11.43
C ILE A 273 4.09 5.26 -10.81
N ILE A 274 4.93 5.81 -9.93
CA ILE A 274 5.95 5.09 -9.18
C ILE A 274 5.71 5.30 -7.70
N PHE A 275 5.65 4.22 -6.93
CA PHE A 275 5.60 4.22 -5.48
C PHE A 275 6.95 3.74 -4.92
N ILE A 276 7.49 4.45 -3.95
CA ILE A 276 8.76 4.12 -3.28
C ILE A 276 8.48 3.97 -1.79
N ASP A 277 8.66 2.75 -1.29
CA ASP A 277 8.41 2.32 0.08
C ASP A 277 9.50 1.32 0.48
N ALA A 278 10.75 1.80 0.50
CA ALA A 278 11.93 0.96 0.67
C ALA A 278 12.84 1.51 1.75
N TYR A 279 13.09 0.70 2.78
CA TYR A 279 13.98 0.97 3.90
C TYR A 279 15.02 -0.15 3.99
N ASP A 280 16.14 0.12 4.65
CA ASP A 280 17.10 -0.93 5.01
C ASP A 280 16.70 -1.63 6.31
N GLY A 281 17.47 -2.65 6.72
CA GLY A 281 17.20 -3.42 7.94
C GLY A 281 17.19 -2.62 9.25
N GLU A 282 17.65 -1.36 9.22
CA GLU A 282 17.67 -0.43 10.35
C GLU A 282 16.60 0.66 10.24
N ASP A 283 15.61 0.48 9.35
CA ASP A 283 14.49 1.40 9.14
C ASP A 283 14.92 2.77 8.57
N ILE A 284 16.01 2.80 7.81
CA ILE A 284 16.55 4.04 7.22
C ILE A 284 16.23 4.10 5.73
N PHE A 285 15.71 5.24 5.28
CA PHE A 285 15.50 5.49 3.85
C PHE A 285 16.87 5.63 3.14
N PRO A 286 17.25 4.67 2.26
CA PRO A 286 18.64 4.57 1.81
C PRO A 286 19.12 5.79 1.04
N HIS A 287 20.30 6.30 1.40
CA HIS A 287 20.89 7.52 0.81
C HIS A 287 20.93 7.52 -0.73
N LYS A 288 21.26 6.37 -1.32
CA LYS A 288 21.31 6.20 -2.79
C LYS A 288 19.98 6.46 -3.48
N LEU A 289 18.84 6.32 -2.79
CA LEU A 289 17.51 6.54 -3.37
C LEU A 289 17.07 8.00 -3.39
N TRP A 290 17.83 8.93 -2.78
CA TRP A 290 17.43 10.33 -2.70
C TRP A 290 18.55 11.35 -2.85
N GLU A 291 19.82 10.94 -2.83
CA GLU A 291 20.93 11.86 -3.03
C GLU A 291 20.79 12.61 -4.38
N PRO A 292 20.91 13.96 -4.41
CA PRO A 292 20.68 14.80 -5.60
C PRO A 292 21.49 14.48 -6.88
N ASN A 293 22.41 13.52 -6.84
CA ASN A 293 23.19 13.08 -8.00
C ASN A 293 23.33 11.56 -8.09
N SER A 294 22.57 10.78 -7.30
CA SER A 294 22.67 9.33 -7.40
C SER A 294 22.25 8.85 -8.79
N PRO A 295 22.86 7.75 -9.27
CA PRO A 295 22.42 7.11 -10.51
C PRO A 295 20.93 6.81 -10.48
N PHE A 296 20.38 6.34 -9.36
CA PHE A 296 18.95 6.11 -9.20
C PHE A 296 18.12 7.36 -9.52
N LEU A 297 18.33 8.47 -8.80
CA LEU A 297 17.44 9.61 -8.87
C LEU A 297 17.53 10.32 -10.24
N ARG A 298 18.72 10.33 -10.85
CA ARG A 298 18.92 10.87 -12.21
C ARG A 298 18.16 10.08 -13.27
N ASN A 299 18.16 8.75 -13.19
CA ASN A 299 17.50 7.90 -14.18
C ASN A 299 16.02 7.67 -13.88
N LEU A 300 15.57 7.88 -12.64
CA LEU A 300 14.15 7.78 -12.26
C LEU A 300 13.27 8.69 -13.15
N GLY A 301 13.72 9.92 -13.42
CA GLY A 301 13.02 10.86 -14.28
C GLY A 301 12.88 10.38 -15.73
N ASP A 302 13.83 9.59 -16.23
CA ASP A 302 13.83 9.03 -17.60
C ASP A 302 12.91 7.80 -17.73
N ARG A 303 12.53 7.19 -16.61
CA ARG A 303 11.54 6.09 -16.55
C ARG A 303 10.14 6.59 -16.23
N LEU A 304 9.97 7.88 -15.97
CA LEU A 304 8.69 8.48 -15.62
C LEU A 304 8.02 9.09 -16.85
N HIS A 305 6.70 8.93 -17.02
CA HIS A 305 5.98 9.51 -18.15
C HIS A 305 6.19 11.04 -18.20
N PRO A 306 6.52 11.64 -19.35
CA PRO A 306 6.87 13.07 -19.44
C PRO A 306 5.69 13.99 -19.12
N ASP A 307 4.48 13.60 -19.50
CA ASP A 307 3.32 14.51 -19.39
C ASP A 307 2.59 14.45 -18.06
N HIS A 308 2.46 13.28 -17.42
CA HIS A 308 1.62 13.08 -16.23
C HIS A 308 2.26 12.20 -15.16
N GLY A 309 3.51 11.81 -15.37
CA GLY A 309 4.18 10.84 -14.52
C GLY A 309 4.25 11.34 -13.08
N THR A 310 3.86 10.46 -12.16
CA THR A 310 3.75 10.76 -10.72
C THR A 310 4.66 9.85 -9.90
N VAL A 311 5.42 10.42 -8.96
CA VAL A 311 6.21 9.66 -7.98
C VAL A 311 5.63 9.89 -6.59
N VAL A 312 5.45 8.83 -5.82
CA VAL A 312 4.99 8.86 -4.43
C VAL A 312 6.01 8.15 -3.56
N VAL A 313 6.51 8.83 -2.53
CA VAL A 313 7.55 8.31 -1.64
C VAL A 313 7.01 8.28 -0.20
N ASN A 314 7.15 7.14 0.47
CA ASN A 314 6.94 7.03 1.90
C ASN A 314 8.20 7.48 2.63
N LEU A 315 8.08 8.39 3.60
CA LEU A 315 9.19 8.90 4.39
C LEU A 315 8.85 8.84 5.89
N HIS A 316 9.78 8.34 6.70
CA HIS A 316 9.70 8.46 8.16
C HIS A 316 9.95 9.91 8.56
N THR A 317 9.07 10.44 9.41
CA THR A 317 9.15 11.82 9.86
C THR A 317 10.34 11.96 10.81
N ASP A 318 11.17 12.96 10.57
CA ASP A 318 12.38 13.28 11.32
C ASP A 318 12.19 14.50 12.26
N ALA A 319 10.94 14.81 12.59
CA ALA A 319 10.57 15.92 13.45
C ALA A 319 10.59 15.50 14.91
N ASP A 320 11.35 16.22 15.74
CA ASP A 320 11.30 16.05 17.18
C ASP A 320 9.90 16.43 17.67
N PHE A 321 9.21 15.49 18.33
CA PHE A 321 8.02 15.81 19.10
C PHE A 321 8.46 16.66 20.29
N VAL A 322 8.33 17.98 20.18
CA VAL A 322 8.31 18.80 21.40
C VAL A 322 6.99 18.47 22.07
N GLU A 323 7.02 17.72 23.17
CA GLU A 323 5.91 17.60 24.11
C GLU A 323 5.64 18.99 24.70
N ASP A 324 4.98 19.85 23.93
CA ASP A 324 4.40 21.07 24.48
C ASP A 324 3.04 20.68 25.07
N ASP A 325 3.03 20.48 26.39
CA ASP A 325 1.89 20.14 27.24
C ASP A 325 0.72 21.16 27.17
N SER A 326 0.83 22.19 26.32
CA SER A 326 -0.11 23.30 26.19
C SER A 326 -1.06 23.23 24.99
N LEU A 327 -0.91 22.26 24.05
CA LEU A 327 -1.79 22.15 22.87
C LEU A 327 -2.63 20.86 22.85
N SER A 328 -3.48 20.72 23.87
CA SER A 328 -4.57 19.74 23.89
C SER A 328 -5.75 20.19 23.00
N GLN A 329 -5.57 20.17 21.67
CA GLN A 329 -6.68 20.08 20.73
C GLN A 329 -6.54 18.84 19.84
N PRO A 330 -7.47 17.88 19.90
CA PRO A 330 -7.50 16.74 19.00
C PRO A 330 -8.02 17.19 17.64
N GLY A 331 -7.12 17.65 16.79
CA GLY A 331 -7.44 18.01 15.42
C GLY A 331 -6.30 18.77 14.76
N LEU A 332 -5.68 18.14 13.75
CA LEU A 332 -4.77 18.79 12.80
C LEU A 332 -3.35 19.15 13.29
N SER A 333 -2.69 18.27 14.05
CA SER A 333 -1.24 18.39 14.23
C SER A 333 -0.53 18.11 12.90
N SER A 334 -0.10 19.17 12.20
CA SER A 334 0.89 19.05 11.13
C SER A 334 2.19 18.56 11.75
N LEU A 335 2.74 17.45 11.27
CA LEU A 335 4.11 17.11 11.58
C LEU A 335 5.01 18.12 10.85
N PRO A 336 5.77 18.98 11.55
CA PRO A 336 6.66 19.90 10.87
C PRO A 336 7.69 19.11 10.07
N MET A 337 7.96 19.48 8.82
CA MET A 337 8.94 18.77 8.00
C MET A 337 10.35 19.00 8.57
N GLY A 338 11.00 17.97 9.07
CA GLY A 338 12.38 18.07 9.57
C GLY A 338 13.39 18.22 8.43
N ARG A 339 14.66 18.41 8.82
CA ARG A 339 15.74 18.77 7.88
C ARG A 339 16.03 17.66 6.87
N HIS A 340 15.96 16.40 7.27
CA HIS A 340 16.17 15.24 6.42
C HIS A 340 15.03 15.11 5.41
N VAL A 341 13.76 15.08 5.85
CA VAL A 341 12.61 14.96 4.94
C VAL A 341 12.58 16.14 3.96
N SER A 342 12.87 17.36 4.40
CA SER A 342 12.97 18.53 3.53
C SER A 342 14.03 18.38 2.43
N LYS A 343 15.20 17.82 2.75
CA LYS A 343 16.25 17.56 1.75
C LYS A 343 15.82 16.51 0.73
N VAL A 344 15.18 15.43 1.17
CA VAL A 344 14.64 14.39 0.28
C VAL A 344 13.60 14.98 -0.66
N CYS A 345 12.64 15.73 -0.12
CA CYS A 345 11.61 16.42 -0.90
C CYS A 345 12.21 17.34 -1.97
N GLY A 346 13.19 18.17 -1.59
CA GLY A 346 13.89 19.05 -2.53
C GLY A 346 14.64 18.28 -3.61
N ALA A 347 15.32 17.18 -3.27
CA ALA A 347 16.05 16.36 -4.23
C ALA A 347 15.12 15.74 -5.29
N TYR A 348 13.99 15.16 -4.87
CA TYR A 348 13.01 14.59 -5.80
C TYR A 348 12.35 15.66 -6.68
N LYS A 349 11.97 16.80 -6.09
CA LYS A 349 11.41 17.94 -6.84
C LYS A 349 12.40 18.41 -7.92
N ASP A 350 13.64 18.71 -7.53
CA ASP A 350 14.67 19.20 -8.43
C ASP A 350 15.00 18.20 -9.54
N ALA A 351 15.08 16.91 -9.21
CA ALA A 351 15.42 15.86 -10.17
C ALA A 351 14.30 15.61 -11.20
N LEU A 352 13.04 15.64 -10.78
CA LEU A 352 11.91 15.24 -11.62
C LEU A 352 11.25 16.41 -12.37
N LEU A 353 11.32 17.63 -11.81
CA LEU A 353 10.71 18.84 -12.37
C LEU A 353 11.76 19.86 -12.88
N GLY A 354 13.04 19.67 -12.56
CA GLY A 354 14.12 20.59 -12.91
C GLY A 354 14.29 21.75 -11.91
N LYS A 355 15.44 22.43 -12.00
CA LYS A 355 15.75 23.59 -11.14
C LYS A 355 15.19 24.88 -11.76
N GLY A 356 14.17 25.46 -11.14
CA GLY A 356 13.59 26.76 -11.50
C GLY A 356 12.06 26.74 -11.64
N SER A 357 11.45 27.90 -11.90
CA SER A 357 9.98 28.07 -12.07
C SER A 357 9.44 27.58 -13.42
N SER A 358 10.27 26.92 -14.23
CA SER A 358 9.96 26.51 -15.61
C SER A 358 9.49 25.06 -15.73
N GLY A 359 9.52 24.28 -14.64
CA GLY A 359 9.08 22.88 -14.63
C GLY A 359 7.55 22.77 -14.69
N ASN A 360 7.02 21.94 -15.59
CA ASN A 360 5.59 21.65 -15.66
C ASN A 360 5.21 20.59 -14.62
N GLY A 361 4.70 21.01 -13.46
CA GLY A 361 4.31 20.10 -12.38
C GLY A 361 4.32 20.74 -11.00
N PHE A 362 4.14 19.91 -9.97
CA PHE A 362 4.17 20.33 -8.58
C PHE A 362 4.63 19.19 -7.68
N ALA A 363 5.13 19.55 -6.50
CA ALA A 363 5.49 18.61 -5.45
C ALA A 363 4.83 19.02 -4.14
N TYR A 364 4.38 18.04 -3.36
CA TYR A 364 3.72 18.29 -2.09
C TYR A 364 3.89 17.10 -1.14
N THR A 365 3.66 17.33 0.14
CA THR A 365 3.66 16.29 1.18
C THR A 365 2.32 16.26 1.91
N VAL A 366 1.97 15.09 2.42
CA VAL A 366 0.86 14.87 3.36
C VAL A 366 1.38 14.04 4.54
N SER A 367 1.06 14.49 5.75
CA SER A 367 1.42 13.80 6.99
C SER A 367 0.44 12.69 7.36
N VAL A 368 0.98 11.60 7.88
CA VAL A 368 0.24 10.46 8.46
C VAL A 368 0.67 10.29 9.93
N PRO A 369 0.18 11.14 10.83
CA PRO A 369 0.74 11.29 12.17
C PRO A 369 0.66 10.03 13.04
N TRP A 370 -0.34 9.17 12.84
CA TRP A 370 -0.53 7.96 13.64
C TRP A 370 0.62 6.96 13.59
N VAL A 371 1.40 6.99 12.51
CA VAL A 371 2.54 6.10 12.28
C VAL A 371 3.82 6.90 11.97
N CYS A 372 3.80 8.21 12.21
CA CYS A 372 4.94 9.11 11.97
C CYS A 372 5.47 9.08 10.52
N ASN A 373 4.62 8.83 9.52
CA ASN A 373 5.02 8.85 8.11
C ASN A 373 4.62 10.17 7.43
N THR A 374 5.32 10.50 6.35
CA THR A 374 4.97 11.55 5.39
C THR A 374 4.95 10.94 3.99
N SER A 375 3.87 11.17 3.23
CA SER A 375 3.80 10.84 1.82
C SER A 375 4.23 12.04 1.00
N LEU A 376 5.40 11.98 0.36
CA LEU A 376 5.85 12.93 -0.66
C LEU A 376 5.25 12.55 -2.01
N VAL A 377 4.76 13.52 -2.76
CA VAL A 377 4.30 13.35 -4.14
C VAL A 377 5.01 14.37 -5.02
N VAL A 378 5.53 13.91 -6.17
CA VAL A 378 6.04 14.77 -7.24
C VAL A 378 5.35 14.37 -8.54
N CYS A 379 4.65 15.31 -9.16
CA CYS A 379 3.84 15.07 -10.35
C CYS A 379 4.27 15.98 -11.49
N ARG A 380 4.46 15.40 -12.66
CA ARG A 380 4.53 16.13 -13.93
C ARG A 380 3.13 16.45 -14.44
N GLY A 381 3.01 17.53 -15.19
CA GLY A 381 1.74 17.90 -15.83
C GLY A 381 0.77 18.52 -14.86
N PHE A 382 0.93 19.82 -14.65
CA PHE A 382 -0.06 20.70 -14.04
C PHE A 382 0.46 22.13 -14.15
N VAL A 383 -0.21 22.97 -14.95
CA VAL A 383 0.14 24.39 -15.06
C VAL A 383 -0.77 25.17 -14.13
N GLY A 384 -0.28 25.49 -12.94
CA GLY A 384 -0.97 26.34 -11.96
C GLY A 384 -0.75 27.84 -12.24
N PRO A 385 -1.67 28.74 -11.82
CA PRO A 385 -1.43 30.19 -11.77
C PRO A 385 -0.42 30.57 -10.66
N GLU A 386 -0.11 31.84 -10.37
CA GLU A 386 0.99 32.24 -9.45
C GLU A 386 0.92 31.70 -7.98
N GLU A 387 2.11 31.57 -7.35
CA GLU A 387 2.47 30.74 -6.19
C GLU A 387 1.51 30.74 -4.97
N SER A 388 0.98 31.89 -4.55
CA SER A 388 0.17 31.96 -3.32
C SER A 388 -1.27 31.43 -3.48
N SER A 389 -1.81 31.44 -4.71
CA SER A 389 -3.11 30.84 -5.02
C SER A 389 -3.02 29.37 -5.44
N ILE A 390 -1.82 28.87 -5.76
CA ILE A 390 -1.61 27.48 -6.17
C ILE A 390 -1.97 26.52 -5.06
N SER A 391 -1.50 26.74 -3.83
CA SER A 391 -1.62 25.76 -2.73
C SER A 391 -3.08 25.38 -2.46
N ASN A 392 -3.95 26.38 -2.29
CA ASN A 392 -5.38 26.14 -2.08
C ASN A 392 -6.05 25.53 -3.31
N LEU A 393 -5.66 25.94 -4.52
CA LEU A 393 -6.23 25.41 -5.76
C LEU A 393 -5.85 23.94 -5.98
N VAL A 394 -4.58 23.58 -5.74
CA VAL A 394 -4.07 22.21 -5.81
C VAL A 394 -4.75 21.35 -4.76
N LEU A 395 -4.78 21.77 -3.49
CA LEU A 395 -5.42 21.01 -2.41
C LEU A 395 -6.92 20.78 -2.71
N ASN A 396 -7.65 21.81 -3.11
CA ASN A 396 -9.08 21.67 -3.46
C ASN A 396 -9.28 20.73 -4.66
N SER A 397 -8.42 20.81 -5.67
CA SER A 397 -8.46 19.92 -6.83
C SER A 397 -8.19 18.47 -6.44
N LEU A 398 -7.16 18.23 -5.61
CA LEU A 398 -6.83 16.92 -5.06
C LEU A 398 -7.97 16.36 -4.22
N MET A 399 -8.61 17.17 -3.37
CA MET A 399 -9.77 16.76 -2.57
C MET A 399 -10.95 16.33 -3.46
N CYS A 400 -11.22 17.07 -4.54
CA CYS A 400 -12.22 16.68 -5.54
C CYS A 400 -11.85 15.36 -6.22
N LYS A 401 -10.58 15.18 -6.59
CA LYS A 401 -10.10 13.95 -7.21
C LYS A 401 -10.07 12.75 -6.27
N ALA A 402 -9.79 12.92 -4.98
CA ALA A 402 -9.94 11.86 -3.98
C ALA A 402 -11.36 11.29 -3.97
N LEU A 403 -12.38 12.14 -3.97
CA LEU A 403 -13.78 11.70 -3.99
C LEU A 403 -14.14 10.99 -5.31
N GLU A 404 -13.49 11.36 -6.41
CA GLU A 404 -13.64 10.69 -7.70
C GLU A 404 -12.95 9.31 -7.67
N VAL A 405 -11.73 9.21 -7.13
CA VAL A 405 -10.99 7.95 -6.92
C VAL A 405 -11.78 6.98 -6.04
N GLU A 406 -12.35 7.45 -4.92
CA GLU A 406 -13.15 6.63 -4.01
C GLU A 406 -14.26 5.87 -4.75
N LYS A 407 -14.94 6.57 -5.69
CA LYS A 407 -16.03 6.00 -6.48
C LYS A 407 -15.54 5.17 -7.65
N LEU A 408 -14.51 5.63 -8.38
CA LEU A 408 -14.00 4.95 -9.56
C LEU A 408 -13.36 3.61 -9.19
N VAL A 409 -12.54 3.60 -8.14
CA VAL A 409 -11.74 2.44 -7.72
C VAL A 409 -12.46 1.58 -6.68
N GLU A 410 -13.65 2.00 -6.24
CA GLU A 410 -14.41 1.38 -5.15
C GLU A 410 -13.52 1.21 -3.89
N MET A 411 -12.97 2.33 -3.42
CA MET A 411 -12.04 2.36 -2.29
C MET A 411 -12.75 1.90 -1.02
N PRO A 412 -12.13 1.03 -0.20
CA PRO A 412 -12.72 0.59 1.06
C PRO A 412 -12.67 1.66 2.16
N PHE A 413 -11.82 2.67 2.00
CA PHE A 413 -11.62 3.77 2.95
C PHE A 413 -11.78 5.14 2.27
N SER A 414 -11.84 6.20 3.07
CA SER A 414 -11.91 7.56 2.53
C SER A 414 -10.51 8.08 2.17
N CYS A 415 -10.28 8.31 0.88
CA CYS A 415 -9.08 8.98 0.38
C CYS A 415 -8.99 10.42 0.89
N LEU A 416 -10.13 11.08 1.08
CA LEU A 416 -10.17 12.48 1.53
C LEU A 416 -9.48 12.69 2.88
N GLN A 417 -9.55 11.70 3.79
CA GLN A 417 -8.88 11.76 5.09
C GLN A 417 -7.35 11.85 4.94
N TYR A 418 -6.81 11.19 3.92
CA TYR A 418 -5.38 11.15 3.64
C TYR A 418 -4.89 12.23 2.65
N ILE A 419 -5.74 13.16 2.24
CA ILE A 419 -5.30 14.34 1.48
C ILE A 419 -5.24 15.58 2.38
N LYS A 420 -6.12 15.64 3.39
CA LYS A 420 -6.21 16.78 4.31
C LYS A 420 -5.12 16.81 5.37
N GLY A 421 -4.47 15.69 5.66
CA GLY A 421 -3.49 15.59 6.74
C GLY A 421 -2.20 16.35 6.42
N GLY A 422 -2.00 17.52 7.01
CA GLY A 422 -0.70 18.23 6.95
C GLY A 422 -0.21 18.58 5.54
N PHE A 423 -1.13 18.85 4.59
CA PHE A 423 -0.77 19.20 3.22
C PHE A 423 0.20 20.39 3.17
N THR A 424 1.34 20.21 2.51
CA THR A 424 2.37 21.24 2.34
C THR A 424 2.95 21.17 0.93
N LEU A 425 3.03 22.30 0.22
CA LEU A 425 3.76 22.36 -1.05
C LEU A 425 5.27 22.37 -0.78
N VAL A 426 6.03 21.64 -1.61
CA VAL A 426 7.51 21.53 -1.55
C VAL A 426 8.14 22.54 -2.50
#